data_AF-A0A1A7X9G5-F1
#
_entry.id   AF-A0A1A7X9G5-F1
#
_cell.length_a   1.000
_cell.length_b   1.000
_cell.length_c   1.000
_cell.angle_alpha   90.00
_cell.angle_beta   90.00
_cell.angle_gamma   90.00
#
_symmetry.space_group_name_H-M   'P 1'
#
loop_
_entity.id
_entity.type
_entity.pdbx_description
1 polymer ?
#
loop_
_entity_poly.entity_id
_entity_poly.type
_entity_poly.pdbx_seq_one_letter_code
_entity_poly.pdbx_strand_id
1 'polypeptide(L)'
;MTIPHVSIPARASSRAGNSLRWDLSPDEIRTKTDRLISRIKKVYDDVGSINIERVSVENTLKALADAKLDYASSRHILDFPQYVCPNKEVRSASTEADKKLSEFDVDLSMREDVFRRITALQTKLEDGLSPEEKRFLDRLVRLGQRKGLHLSKDTQEEIKRLSKLISELSIDFNRNLNEDNTFLVFSEQELAGLADSYLNGLEKTTEGKYKVTLEYPHYHPLMKRCHNPETRRKMEGAFHSRCKEVNTAILEQLIQLRAKVADLLGYSSHANYVLE
;
A
#
# COMPACT_ATOMS: atom_id res chain seq x y z
N MET A 1 7.24 -21.76 44.45
CA MET A 1 8.13 -21.10 43.46
C MET A 1 7.26 -20.27 42.55
N THR A 2 7.23 -18.97 42.79
CA THR A 2 6.38 -17.96 42.15
C THR A 2 7.02 -17.50 40.83
N ILE A 3 6.27 -17.60 39.74
CA ILE A 3 6.67 -17.17 38.40
C ILE A 3 6.59 -15.64 38.34
N PRO A 4 7.61 -14.92 37.84
CA PRO A 4 7.56 -13.47 37.77
C PRO A 4 6.60 -13.01 36.66
N HIS A 5 5.55 -12.30 37.05
CA HIS A 5 4.65 -11.57 36.15
C HIS A 5 5.43 -10.43 35.50
N VAL A 6 5.72 -10.52 34.20
CA VAL A 6 6.27 -9.39 33.44
C VAL A 6 5.10 -8.47 33.08
N SER A 7 4.82 -7.52 33.96
CA SER A 7 3.95 -6.37 33.67
C SER A 7 4.75 -5.38 32.84
N ILE A 8 4.30 -5.11 31.60
CA ILE A 8 4.74 -3.92 30.87
C ILE A 8 4.05 -2.74 31.56
N PRO A 9 4.78 -1.72 32.04
CA PRO A 9 4.16 -0.57 32.68
C PRO A 9 3.30 0.15 31.64
N ALA A 10 1.99 0.17 31.89
CA ALA A 10 1.08 1.07 31.20
C ALA A 10 1.64 2.49 31.36
N ARG A 11 2.01 3.12 30.24
CA ARG A 11 2.51 4.49 30.22
C ARG A 11 1.53 5.35 31.01
N ALA A 12 2.04 5.96 32.08
CA ALA A 12 1.32 6.98 32.82
C ALA A 12 0.78 8.02 31.82
N SER A 13 -0.54 8.19 31.85
CA SER A 13 -1.28 9.17 31.07
C SER A 13 -0.70 10.57 31.32
N SER A 14 0.18 11.02 30.43
CA SER A 14 0.57 12.43 30.37
C SER A 14 -0.58 13.22 29.76
N ARG A 15 -0.87 14.40 30.33
CA ARG A 15 -1.85 15.41 29.87
C ARG A 15 -1.65 15.96 28.43
N ALA A 16 -0.97 15.26 27.54
CA ALA A 16 -0.83 15.62 26.13
C ALA A 16 -1.51 14.52 25.29
N GLY A 17 -2.73 14.77 24.82
CA GLY A 17 -3.50 13.84 23.98
C GLY A 17 -2.90 13.58 22.59
N ASN A 18 -1.74 14.15 22.28
CA ASN A 18 -1.05 13.98 21.02
C ASN A 18 0.44 13.66 21.27
N SER A 19 0.89 12.49 20.84
CA SER A 19 2.29 12.04 20.94
C SER A 19 3.07 12.16 19.62
N LEU A 20 2.46 12.75 18.59
CA LEU A 20 3.08 12.97 17.29
C LEU A 20 4.22 13.99 17.40
N ARG A 21 5.30 13.75 16.64
CA ARG A 21 6.49 14.59 16.57
C ARG A 21 6.83 14.88 15.11
N TRP A 22 7.02 16.14 14.74
CA TRP A 22 7.29 16.56 13.35
C TRP A 22 8.68 17.17 13.16
N ASP A 23 9.47 17.19 14.23
CA ASP A 23 10.79 17.78 14.33
C ASP A 23 11.91 16.74 14.28
N LEU A 24 11.63 15.54 13.73
CA LEU A 24 12.61 14.47 13.63
C LEU A 24 13.65 14.73 12.53
N SER A 25 14.92 14.52 12.88
CA SER A 25 16.02 14.46 11.91
C SER A 25 16.00 13.17 11.08
N PRO A 26 16.69 13.13 9.92
CA PRO A 26 16.81 11.92 9.10
C PRO A 26 17.32 10.69 9.87
N ASP A 27 18.31 10.87 10.76
CA ASP A 27 18.89 9.77 11.55
C ASP A 27 17.96 9.28 12.67
N GLU A 28 17.18 10.18 13.27
CA GLU A 28 16.14 9.80 14.21
C GLU A 28 15.04 8.99 13.54
N ILE A 29 14.63 9.35 12.32
CA ILE A 29 13.66 8.58 11.53
C ILE A 29 14.19 7.16 11.31
N ARG A 30 15.41 7.01 10.79
CA ARG A 30 16.04 5.69 10.55
C ARG A 30 16.09 4.85 11.83
N THR A 31 16.62 5.44 12.91
CA THR A 31 16.77 4.76 14.20
C THR A 31 15.43 4.35 14.80
N LYS A 32 14.41 5.21 14.72
CA LYS A 32 13.07 4.91 15.23
C LYS A 32 12.38 3.85 14.40
N THR A 33 12.56 3.82 13.08
CA THR A 33 12.07 2.76 12.19
C THR A 33 12.62 1.40 12.61
N ASP A 34 13.95 1.25 12.74
CA ASP A 34 14.56 -0.03 13.09
C ASP A 34 14.16 -0.48 14.51
N ARG A 35 14.03 0.46 15.45
CA ARG A 35 13.52 0.18 16.82
C ARG A 35 12.05 -0.24 16.81
N LEU A 36 11.21 0.39 15.98
CA LEU A 36 9.80 0.06 15.85
C LEU A 36 9.64 -1.36 15.31
N ILE A 37 10.34 -1.68 14.21
CA ILE A 37 10.36 -3.03 13.61
C ILE A 37 10.77 -4.06 14.67
N SER A 38 11.89 -3.83 15.36
CA SER A 38 12.40 -4.75 16.38
C SER A 38 11.39 -4.98 17.52
N ARG A 39 10.77 -3.90 18.01
CA ARG A 39 9.80 -3.96 19.11
C ARG A 39 8.53 -4.72 18.72
N ILE A 40 7.96 -4.43 17.56
CA ILE A 40 6.74 -5.10 17.10
C ILE A 40 7.03 -6.54 16.71
N LYS A 41 8.16 -6.81 16.04
CA LYS A 41 8.57 -8.18 15.69
C LYS A 41 8.65 -9.04 16.95
N LYS A 42 9.23 -8.51 18.02
CA LYS A 42 9.32 -9.22 19.30
C LYS A 42 7.95 -9.65 19.82
N VAL A 43 6.92 -8.80 19.77
CA VAL A 43 5.57 -9.19 20.21
C VAL A 43 5.01 -10.33 19.35
N TYR A 44 5.18 -10.26 18.03
CA TYR A 44 4.73 -11.34 17.13
C TYR A 44 5.54 -12.63 17.31
N ASP A 45 6.84 -12.55 17.59
CA ASP A 45 7.68 -13.70 17.96
C ASP A 45 7.20 -14.33 19.27
N ASP A 46 6.93 -13.51 20.29
CA ASP A 46 6.43 -13.95 21.59
C ASP A 46 5.07 -14.66 21.41
N VAL A 47 4.12 -14.08 20.68
CA VAL A 47 2.81 -14.70 20.36
C VAL A 47 2.97 -15.98 19.53
N GLY A 48 3.82 -15.97 18.50
CA GLY A 48 4.11 -17.11 17.64
C GLY A 48 4.78 -18.29 18.38
N SER A 49 5.35 -18.05 19.55
CA SER A 49 5.99 -19.08 20.40
C SER A 49 5.06 -19.70 21.45
N ILE A 50 3.88 -19.12 21.71
CA ILE A 50 2.94 -19.60 22.75
C ILE A 50 2.53 -21.05 22.48
N ASN A 51 2.54 -21.92 23.48
CA ASN A 51 1.97 -23.26 23.34
C ASN A 51 0.46 -23.13 23.02
N ILE A 52 0.00 -23.80 21.95
CA ILE A 52 -1.37 -23.73 21.43
C ILE A 52 -2.43 -23.96 22.53
N GLU A 53 -2.20 -24.86 23.49
CA GLU A 53 -3.15 -25.14 24.57
C GLU A 53 -3.31 -23.94 25.54
N ARG A 54 -2.28 -23.10 25.62
CA ARG A 54 -2.18 -21.97 26.55
C ARG A 54 -2.60 -20.64 25.95
N VAL A 55 -3.09 -20.59 24.72
CA VAL A 55 -3.62 -19.35 24.14
C VAL A 55 -4.79 -18.82 24.97
N SER A 56 -4.82 -17.50 25.17
CA SER A 56 -5.87 -16.76 25.85
C SER A 56 -6.08 -15.39 25.18
N VAL A 57 -7.15 -14.69 25.57
CA VAL A 57 -7.42 -13.33 25.09
C VAL A 57 -6.24 -12.41 25.42
N GLU A 58 -5.72 -12.49 26.64
CA GLU A 58 -4.67 -11.61 27.15
C GLU A 58 -3.34 -11.82 26.43
N ASN A 59 -2.90 -13.07 26.30
CA ASN A 59 -1.57 -13.37 25.77
C ASN A 59 -1.51 -13.42 24.25
N THR A 60 -2.65 -13.44 23.56
CA THR A 60 -2.73 -13.55 22.10
C THR A 60 -3.47 -12.35 21.50
N LEU A 61 -4.79 -12.24 21.72
CA LEU A 61 -5.61 -11.22 21.05
C LEU A 61 -5.25 -9.80 21.50
N LYS A 62 -5.17 -9.59 22.82
CA LYS A 62 -4.82 -8.30 23.41
C LYS A 62 -3.38 -7.91 23.12
N ALA A 63 -2.43 -8.85 23.21
CA ALA A 63 -1.03 -8.61 22.84
C ALA A 63 -0.90 -8.10 21.39
N LEU A 64 -1.63 -8.70 20.45
CA LEU A 64 -1.66 -8.26 19.06
C LEU A 64 -2.38 -6.91 18.88
N ALA A 65 -3.47 -6.67 19.61
CA ALA A 65 -4.18 -5.39 19.59
C ALA A 65 -3.30 -4.23 20.08
N ASP A 66 -2.64 -4.41 21.23
CA ASP A 66 -1.74 -3.42 21.82
C ASP A 66 -0.54 -3.15 20.90
N ALA A 67 0.02 -4.19 20.26
CA ALA A 67 1.09 -4.04 19.27
C ALA A 67 0.63 -3.26 18.03
N LYS A 68 -0.58 -3.51 17.53
CA LYS A 68 -1.14 -2.76 16.38
C LYS A 68 -1.36 -1.28 16.72
N LEU A 69 -1.81 -0.97 17.93
CA LEU A 69 -1.97 0.41 18.40
C LEU A 69 -0.61 1.14 18.48
N ASP A 70 0.40 0.52 19.08
CA ASP A 70 1.76 1.09 19.15
C ASP A 70 2.37 1.25 17.75
N TYR A 71 2.19 0.26 16.88
CA TYR A 71 2.70 0.30 15.51
C TYR A 71 2.07 1.45 14.70
N ALA A 72 0.75 1.56 14.68
CA ALA A 72 0.05 2.60 13.93
C ALA A 72 0.43 4.01 14.42
N SER A 73 0.44 4.23 15.74
CA SER A 73 0.79 5.53 16.32
C SER A 73 2.25 5.92 16.06
N SER A 74 3.18 4.96 16.11
CA SER A 74 4.60 5.21 15.84
C SER A 74 4.90 5.38 14.36
N ARG A 75 4.22 4.61 13.48
CA ARG A 75 4.46 4.61 12.03
C ARG A 75 4.14 5.96 11.38
N HIS A 76 3.02 6.58 11.74
CA HIS A 76 2.59 7.85 11.15
C HIS A 76 3.60 8.99 11.35
N ILE A 77 4.37 8.95 12.42
CA ILE A 77 5.44 9.93 12.69
C ILE A 77 6.62 9.75 11.71
N LEU A 78 6.79 8.55 11.15
CA LEU A 78 7.92 8.16 10.31
C LEU A 78 7.59 8.26 8.82
N ASP A 79 6.36 7.93 8.41
CA ASP A 79 5.97 7.89 6.99
C ASP A 79 5.30 9.17 6.48
N PHE A 80 4.69 9.98 7.33
CA PHE A 80 4.01 11.21 6.90
C PHE A 80 4.95 12.34 6.42
N PRO A 81 6.14 12.55 7.01
CA PRO A 81 7.02 13.64 6.60
C PRO A 81 7.38 13.67 5.11
N GLN A 82 7.39 12.53 4.42
CA GLN A 82 7.65 12.46 2.97
C GLN A 82 6.69 13.30 2.13
N TYR A 83 5.46 13.56 2.62
CA TYR A 83 4.45 14.30 1.88
C TYR A 83 4.48 15.81 2.14
N VAL A 84 5.00 16.25 3.29
CA VAL A 84 4.77 17.62 3.80
C VAL A 84 6.02 18.34 4.25
N CYS A 85 7.09 17.64 4.63
CA CYS A 85 8.27 18.28 5.21
C CYS A 85 9.01 19.09 4.13
N PRO A 86 9.36 20.37 4.37
CA PRO A 86 10.10 21.18 3.38
C PRO A 86 11.53 20.66 3.14
N ASN A 87 12.13 19.94 4.09
CA ASN A 87 13.50 19.42 3.98
C ASN A 87 13.54 18.12 3.15
N LYS A 88 14.30 18.12 2.05
CA LYS A 88 14.45 16.98 1.12
C LYS A 88 15.08 15.74 1.77
N GLU A 89 16.03 15.91 2.68
CA GLU A 89 16.70 14.78 3.35
C GLU A 89 15.75 14.08 4.32
N VAL A 90 14.94 14.85 5.05
CA VAL A 90 13.88 14.31 5.93
C VAL A 90 12.84 13.55 5.10
N ARG A 91 12.39 14.12 3.97
CA ARG A 91 11.47 13.41 3.06
C ARG A 91 12.06 12.10 2.55
N SER A 92 13.32 12.11 2.12
CA SER A 92 14.00 10.91 1.60
C SER A 92 14.12 9.82 2.68
N ALA A 93 14.50 10.19 3.91
CA ALA A 93 14.56 9.25 5.03
C ALA A 93 13.17 8.68 5.40
N SER A 94 12.12 9.51 5.32
CA SER A 94 10.73 9.10 5.54
C SER A 94 10.22 8.13 4.47
N THR A 95 10.54 8.38 3.19
CA THR A 95 10.23 7.43 2.10
C THR A 95 10.93 6.08 2.29
N GLU A 96 12.21 6.06 2.69
CA GLU A 96 12.88 4.78 2.96
C GLU A 96 12.37 4.08 4.22
N ALA A 97 11.92 4.84 5.23
CA ALA A 97 11.22 4.28 6.37
C ALA A 97 9.91 3.60 5.96
N ASP A 98 9.11 4.24 5.11
CA ASP A 98 7.84 3.69 4.63
C ASP A 98 8.05 2.42 3.80
N LYS A 99 9.08 2.37 2.94
CA LYS A 99 9.45 1.12 2.23
C LYS A 99 9.77 -0.02 3.19
N LYS A 100 10.67 0.22 4.15
CA LYS A 100 11.04 -0.78 5.18
C LYS A 100 9.83 -1.24 6.01
N LEU A 101 8.97 -0.31 6.41
CA LEU A 101 7.79 -0.62 7.22
C LEU A 101 6.73 -1.38 6.43
N SER A 102 6.60 -1.10 5.14
CA SER A 102 5.70 -1.81 4.22
C SER A 102 6.17 -3.24 3.95
N GLU A 103 7.48 -3.45 3.77
CA GLU A 103 8.06 -4.81 3.69
C GLU A 103 7.81 -5.58 5.00
N PHE A 104 8.02 -4.92 6.14
CA PHE A 104 7.78 -5.53 7.45
C PHE A 104 6.31 -5.91 7.69
N ASP A 105 5.35 -5.10 7.23
CA ASP A 105 3.92 -5.43 7.29
C ASP A 105 3.60 -6.72 6.53
N VAL A 106 4.20 -6.89 5.35
CA VAL A 106 4.05 -8.10 4.56
C VAL A 106 4.58 -9.29 5.36
N ASP A 107 5.79 -9.20 5.90
CA ASP A 107 6.39 -10.27 6.70
C ASP A 107 5.52 -10.65 7.91
N LEU A 108 5.07 -9.68 8.70
CA LEU A 108 4.21 -9.92 9.87
C LEU A 108 2.91 -10.61 9.49
N SER A 109 2.30 -10.17 8.40
CA SER A 109 1.01 -10.68 7.96
C SER A 109 1.07 -12.09 7.36
N MET A 110 2.27 -12.58 7.02
CA MET A 110 2.50 -13.94 6.50
C MET A 110 2.99 -14.92 7.59
N ARG A 111 2.95 -14.51 8.87
CA ARG A 111 3.37 -15.32 10.02
C ARG A 111 2.36 -16.45 10.31
N GLU A 112 2.61 -17.62 9.73
CA GLU A 112 1.79 -18.82 9.96
C GLU A 112 1.75 -19.25 11.43
N ASP A 113 2.89 -19.16 12.12
CA ASP A 113 2.98 -19.50 13.54
C ASP A 113 2.06 -18.65 14.42
N VAL A 114 1.92 -17.36 14.11
CA VAL A 114 0.96 -16.44 14.76
C VAL A 114 -0.48 -16.78 14.33
N PHE A 115 -0.72 -17.02 13.04
CA PHE A 115 -2.03 -17.41 12.53
C PHE A 115 -2.58 -18.69 13.20
N ARG A 116 -1.72 -19.67 13.46
CA ARG A 116 -2.08 -20.89 14.19
C ARG A 116 -2.54 -20.62 15.63
N ARG A 117 -2.03 -19.57 16.30
CA ARG A 117 -2.48 -19.19 17.65
C ARG A 117 -3.82 -18.46 17.60
N ILE A 118 -3.99 -17.58 16.62
CA ILE A 118 -5.24 -16.84 16.42
C ILE A 118 -6.39 -17.82 16.11
N THR A 119 -6.16 -18.79 15.22
CA THR A 119 -7.16 -19.82 14.89
C THR A 119 -7.45 -20.75 16.07
N ALA A 120 -6.42 -21.21 16.78
CA ALA A 120 -6.61 -21.99 18.00
C ALA A 120 -7.41 -21.25 19.08
N LEU A 121 -7.17 -19.93 19.23
CA LEU A 121 -7.94 -19.08 20.13
C LEU A 121 -9.41 -18.99 19.72
N GLN A 122 -9.68 -18.83 18.42
CA GLN A 122 -11.05 -18.79 17.87
C GLN A 122 -11.81 -20.10 18.14
N THR A 123 -11.16 -21.26 17.98
CA THR A 123 -11.78 -22.56 18.31
C THR A 123 -12.00 -22.74 19.81
N LYS A 124 -11.13 -22.19 20.65
CA LYS A 124 -11.20 -22.33 22.12
C LYS A 124 -12.27 -21.45 22.76
N LEU A 125 -12.56 -20.28 22.18
CA LEU A 125 -13.41 -19.25 22.78
C LEU A 125 -14.66 -19.01 21.93
N GLU A 126 -15.63 -19.92 22.01
CA GLU A 126 -16.95 -19.72 21.40
C GLU A 126 -17.80 -18.69 22.18
N ASP A 127 -17.60 -18.61 23.51
CA ASP A 127 -18.35 -17.73 24.42
C ASP A 127 -17.43 -16.80 25.24
N GLY A 128 -17.95 -15.64 25.67
CA GLY A 128 -17.30 -14.73 26.63
C GLY A 128 -16.50 -13.57 26.06
N LEU A 129 -16.38 -13.44 24.74
CA LEU A 129 -15.81 -12.26 24.08
C LEU A 129 -16.84 -11.13 23.97
N SER A 130 -16.39 -9.88 24.15
CA SER A 130 -17.20 -8.73 23.74
C SER A 130 -17.45 -8.73 22.22
N PRO A 131 -18.50 -8.05 21.73
CA PRO A 131 -18.77 -7.98 20.29
C PRO A 131 -17.58 -7.44 19.46
N GLU A 132 -16.81 -6.50 20.01
CA GLU A 132 -15.63 -5.93 19.35
C GLU A 132 -14.46 -6.91 19.31
N GLU A 133 -14.16 -7.60 20.42
CA GLU A 133 -13.11 -8.62 20.47
C GLU A 133 -13.41 -9.78 19.52
N LYS A 134 -14.66 -10.23 19.46
CA LYS A 134 -15.10 -11.26 18.52
C LYS A 134 -14.88 -10.82 17.08
N ARG A 135 -15.33 -9.61 16.72
CA ARG A 135 -15.12 -9.05 15.38
C ARG A 135 -13.63 -8.92 15.05
N PHE A 136 -12.81 -8.48 16.00
CA PHE A 136 -11.37 -8.34 15.80
C PHE A 136 -10.71 -9.70 15.55
N LEU A 137 -11.03 -10.71 16.36
CA LEU A 137 -10.55 -12.08 16.18
C LEU A 137 -10.97 -12.66 14.82
N ASP A 138 -12.25 -12.56 14.47
CA ASP A 138 -12.78 -13.03 13.19
C ASP A 138 -12.10 -12.32 12.00
N ARG A 139 -11.82 -11.02 12.14
CA ARG A 139 -11.11 -10.26 11.11
C ARG A 139 -9.66 -10.73 10.96
N LEU A 140 -8.95 -11.02 12.05
CA LEU A 140 -7.59 -11.54 11.99
C LEU A 140 -7.54 -12.92 11.31
N VAL A 141 -8.48 -13.80 11.62
CA VAL A 141 -8.59 -15.11 10.96
C VAL A 141 -8.88 -14.93 9.48
N ARG A 142 -9.87 -14.11 9.11
CA ARG A 142 -10.21 -13.84 7.70
C ARG A 142 -9.02 -13.27 6.94
N LEU A 143 -8.27 -12.33 7.52
CA LEU A 143 -7.08 -11.77 6.87
C LEU A 143 -6.00 -12.82 6.62
N GLY A 144 -5.78 -13.75 7.56
CA GLY A 144 -4.86 -14.87 7.35
C GLY A 144 -5.35 -15.85 6.28
N GLN A 145 -6.65 -16.14 6.24
CA GLN A 145 -7.25 -16.98 5.21
C GLN A 145 -7.10 -16.39 3.82
N ARG A 146 -7.35 -15.09 3.67
CA ARG A 146 -7.16 -14.32 2.43
C ARG A 146 -5.69 -14.24 1.97
N LYS A 147 -4.75 -14.58 2.85
CA LYS A 147 -3.32 -14.74 2.53
C LYS A 147 -2.90 -16.19 2.29
N GLY A 148 -3.84 -17.13 2.37
CA GLY A 148 -3.59 -18.55 2.15
C GLY A 148 -2.93 -19.24 3.35
N LEU A 149 -2.85 -18.64 4.54
CA LEU A 149 -2.14 -19.22 5.69
C LEU A 149 -2.77 -20.52 6.24
N HIS A 150 -3.98 -20.84 5.79
CA HIS A 150 -4.70 -22.07 6.09
C HIS A 150 -4.45 -23.20 5.06
N LEU A 151 -3.75 -22.88 3.97
CA LEU A 151 -3.46 -23.80 2.87
C LEU A 151 -2.11 -24.50 3.07
N SER A 152 -1.82 -25.50 2.24
CA SER A 152 -0.52 -26.18 2.24
C SER A 152 0.64 -25.22 1.93
N LYS A 153 1.85 -25.59 2.36
CA LYS A 153 3.07 -24.81 2.11
C LYS A 153 3.28 -24.55 0.61
N ASP A 154 3.12 -25.57 -0.22
CA ASP A 154 3.28 -25.46 -1.67
C ASP A 154 2.31 -24.43 -2.28
N THR A 155 1.04 -24.44 -1.84
CA THR A 155 0.04 -23.46 -2.28
C THR A 155 0.39 -22.05 -1.79
N GLN A 156 0.85 -21.90 -0.55
CA GLN A 156 1.30 -20.61 -0.03
C GLN A 156 2.50 -20.05 -0.80
N GLU A 157 3.47 -20.88 -1.18
CA GLU A 157 4.63 -20.47 -1.97
C GLU A 157 4.22 -20.03 -3.37
N GLU A 158 3.29 -20.74 -4.02
CA GLU A 158 2.75 -20.34 -5.31
C GLU A 158 1.96 -19.02 -5.22
N ILE A 159 1.09 -18.86 -4.21
CA ILE A 159 0.39 -17.58 -3.96
C ILE A 159 1.38 -16.43 -3.76
N LYS A 160 2.45 -16.65 -2.99
CA LYS A 160 3.50 -15.66 -2.75
C LYS A 160 4.21 -15.27 -4.05
N ARG A 161 4.61 -16.24 -4.85
CA ARG A 161 5.28 -16.02 -6.14
C ARG A 161 4.38 -15.23 -7.10
N LEU A 162 3.12 -15.62 -7.24
CA LEU A 162 2.14 -14.95 -8.09
C LEU A 162 1.85 -13.53 -7.60
N SER A 163 1.70 -13.33 -6.29
CA SER A 163 1.46 -12.00 -5.69
C SER A 163 2.63 -11.04 -5.93
N LYS A 164 3.87 -11.54 -5.87
CA LYS A 164 5.06 -10.75 -6.20
C LYS A 164 5.03 -10.30 -7.66
N LEU A 165 4.75 -11.22 -8.59
CA LEU A 165 4.65 -10.89 -10.02
C LEU A 165 3.51 -9.90 -10.31
N ILE A 166 2.35 -10.05 -9.66
CA ILE A 166 1.24 -9.08 -9.75
C ILE A 166 1.69 -7.69 -9.28
N SER A 167 2.45 -7.62 -8.19
CA SER A 167 2.98 -6.36 -7.65
C SER A 167 3.95 -5.71 -8.64
N GLU A 168 4.91 -6.46 -9.17
CA GLU A 168 5.89 -5.99 -10.16
C GLU A 168 5.20 -5.47 -11.43
N LEU A 169 4.28 -6.25 -12.00
CA LEU A 169 3.49 -5.85 -13.17
C LEU A 169 2.63 -4.60 -12.90
N SER A 170 2.08 -4.47 -11.69
CA SER A 170 1.30 -3.29 -11.31
C SER A 170 2.18 -2.04 -11.21
N ILE A 171 3.41 -2.18 -10.69
CA ILE A 171 4.40 -1.10 -10.66
C ILE A 171 4.79 -0.70 -12.08
N ASP A 172 5.12 -1.67 -12.94
CA ASP A 172 5.52 -1.43 -14.31
C ASP A 172 4.41 -0.75 -15.13
N PHE A 173 3.15 -1.19 -14.99
CA PHE A 173 2.00 -0.55 -15.63
C PHE A 173 1.91 0.95 -15.31
N ASN A 174 2.07 1.31 -14.03
CA ASN A 174 2.03 2.69 -13.58
C ASN A 174 3.28 3.47 -14.01
N ARG A 175 4.47 2.86 -13.91
CA ARG A 175 5.73 3.48 -14.34
C ARG A 175 5.68 3.86 -15.81
N ASN A 176 5.22 2.95 -16.67
CA ASN A 176 5.09 3.20 -18.11
C ASN A 176 4.23 4.44 -18.40
N LEU A 177 3.12 4.61 -17.69
CA LEU A 177 2.23 5.78 -17.86
C LEU A 177 2.84 7.07 -17.31
N ASN A 178 3.55 7.00 -16.18
CA ASN A 178 4.17 8.15 -15.54
C ASN A 178 5.42 8.65 -16.29
N GLU A 179 6.11 7.74 -16.99
CA GLU A 179 7.31 8.05 -17.78
C GLU A 179 6.99 8.34 -19.27
N ASP A 180 5.72 8.22 -19.69
CA ASP A 180 5.29 8.60 -21.03
C ASP A 180 5.51 10.09 -21.27
N ASN A 181 6.41 10.41 -22.19
CA ASN A 181 6.74 11.78 -22.56
C ASN A 181 6.15 12.17 -23.93
N THR A 182 5.09 11.47 -24.36
CA THR A 182 4.45 11.70 -25.65
C THR A 182 3.94 13.15 -25.73
N PHE A 183 4.27 13.80 -26.84
CA PHE A 183 3.78 15.13 -27.17
C PHE A 183 3.40 15.20 -28.64
N LEU A 184 2.45 16.07 -28.95
CA LEU A 184 2.09 16.43 -30.32
C LEU A 184 2.48 17.89 -30.58
N VAL A 185 2.72 18.21 -31.84
CA VAL A 185 3.11 19.55 -32.27
C VAL A 185 1.99 20.13 -33.11
N PHE A 186 1.55 21.35 -32.75
CA PHE A 186 0.46 22.05 -33.42
C PHE A 186 0.86 23.48 -33.78
N SER A 187 0.32 23.99 -34.88
CA SER A 187 0.37 25.42 -35.18
C SER A 187 -0.59 26.21 -34.27
N GLU A 188 -0.45 27.54 -34.26
CA GLU A 188 -1.39 28.42 -33.54
C GLU A 188 -2.82 28.27 -34.04
N GLN A 189 -3.00 28.14 -35.36
CA GLN A 189 -4.30 27.96 -35.99
C GLN A 189 -4.94 26.62 -35.61
N GLU A 190 -4.13 25.56 -35.45
CA GLU A 190 -4.60 24.26 -34.98
C GLU A 190 -5.06 24.31 -33.50
N LEU A 191 -4.57 25.27 -32.72
CA LEU A 191 -4.94 25.46 -31.31
C LEU A 191 -6.02 26.53 -31.08
N ALA A 192 -6.72 26.96 -32.14
CA ALA A 192 -7.77 27.97 -32.07
C ALA A 192 -8.82 27.68 -30.97
N GLY A 193 -9.19 28.71 -30.21
CA GLY A 193 -10.15 28.64 -29.08
C GLY A 193 -9.48 28.53 -27.70
N LEU A 194 -8.18 28.23 -27.65
CA LEU A 194 -7.40 28.28 -26.41
C LEU A 194 -6.98 29.72 -26.08
N ALA A 195 -6.90 30.02 -24.77
CA ALA A 195 -6.49 31.34 -24.30
C ALA A 195 -4.97 31.54 -24.44
N ASP A 196 -4.54 32.79 -24.61
CA ASP A 196 -3.12 33.15 -24.74
C ASP A 196 -2.29 32.67 -23.54
N SER A 197 -2.86 32.70 -22.33
CA SER A 197 -2.19 32.19 -21.13
C SER A 197 -1.86 30.70 -21.22
N TYR A 198 -2.69 29.91 -21.91
CA TYR A 198 -2.41 28.50 -22.18
C TYR A 198 -1.28 28.38 -23.21
N LEU A 199 -1.38 29.09 -24.33
CA LEU A 199 -0.37 29.05 -25.41
C LEU A 199 1.01 29.50 -24.93
N ASN A 200 1.07 30.53 -24.10
CA ASN A 200 2.31 31.05 -23.52
C ASN A 200 2.97 30.08 -22.51
N GLY A 201 2.21 29.16 -21.94
CA GLY A 201 2.73 28.11 -21.05
C GLY A 201 3.35 26.92 -21.79
N LEU A 202 3.16 26.82 -23.10
CA LEU A 202 3.67 25.70 -23.90
C LEU A 202 5.09 25.96 -24.40
N GLU A 203 5.90 24.90 -24.43
CA GLU A 203 7.19 24.93 -25.09
C GLU A 203 7.01 25.07 -26.62
N LYS A 204 7.85 25.89 -27.26
CA LYS A 204 7.87 26.04 -28.72
C LYS A 204 8.99 25.22 -29.34
N THR A 205 8.69 24.59 -30.48
CA THR A 205 9.70 23.99 -31.36
C THR A 205 10.55 25.06 -32.05
N THR A 206 11.66 24.67 -32.66
CA THR A 206 12.50 25.56 -33.48
C THR A 206 11.76 26.17 -34.67
N GLU A 207 10.68 25.54 -35.14
CA GLU A 207 9.79 26.02 -36.20
C GLU A 207 8.69 26.97 -35.69
N GLY A 208 8.67 27.30 -34.40
CA GLY A 208 7.68 28.18 -33.80
C GLY A 208 6.31 27.54 -33.50
N LYS A 209 6.15 26.24 -33.76
CA LYS A 209 4.96 25.45 -33.38
C LYS A 209 4.96 25.09 -31.90
N TYR A 210 3.78 24.87 -31.32
CA TYR A 210 3.58 24.58 -29.90
C TYR A 210 3.65 23.07 -29.63
N LYS A 211 4.46 22.65 -28.65
CA LYS A 211 4.47 21.29 -28.12
C LYS A 211 3.38 21.15 -27.06
N VAL A 212 2.47 20.21 -27.26
CA VAL A 212 1.39 19.88 -26.31
C VAL A 212 1.60 18.45 -25.83
N THR A 213 1.87 18.29 -24.53
CA THR A 213 2.02 16.96 -23.92
C THR A 213 0.65 16.31 -23.62
N LEU A 214 0.65 15.02 -23.32
CA LEU A 214 -0.56 14.29 -22.91
C LEU A 214 -0.86 14.41 -21.40
N GLU A 215 -0.07 15.23 -20.68
CA GLU A 215 -0.30 15.50 -19.27
C GLU A 215 -1.61 16.24 -19.03
N TYR A 216 -2.21 16.01 -17.86
CA TYR A 216 -3.55 16.52 -17.54
C TYR A 216 -3.68 18.05 -17.66
N PRO A 217 -2.68 18.87 -17.26
CA PRO A 217 -2.70 20.32 -17.44
C PRO A 217 -2.77 20.77 -18.90
N HIS A 218 -2.33 19.96 -19.86
CA HIS A 218 -2.41 20.26 -21.29
C HIS A 218 -3.65 19.62 -21.94
N TYR A 219 -3.86 18.32 -21.71
CA TYR A 219 -4.93 17.56 -22.34
C TYR A 219 -6.32 18.11 -22.03
N HIS A 220 -6.66 18.31 -20.75
CA HIS A 220 -8.03 18.69 -20.37
C HIS A 220 -8.45 20.08 -20.86
N PRO A 221 -7.63 21.15 -20.74
CA PRO A 221 -7.98 22.44 -21.31
C PRO A 221 -8.14 22.38 -22.83
N LEU A 222 -7.24 21.71 -23.54
CA LEU A 222 -7.31 21.54 -24.99
C LEU A 222 -8.62 20.86 -25.40
N MET A 223 -8.95 19.72 -24.80
CA MET A 223 -10.16 18.98 -25.16
C MET A 223 -11.46 19.74 -24.90
N LYS A 224 -11.45 20.66 -23.92
CA LYS A 224 -12.63 21.47 -23.56
C LYS A 224 -12.78 22.76 -24.36
N ARG A 225 -11.67 23.35 -24.84
CA ARG A 225 -11.65 24.73 -25.37
C ARG A 225 -11.18 24.84 -26.81
N CYS A 226 -10.38 23.89 -27.30
CA CYS A 226 -9.93 23.93 -28.70
C CYS A 226 -11.12 23.73 -29.63
N HIS A 227 -11.32 24.65 -30.57
CA HIS A 227 -12.42 24.61 -31.54
C HIS A 227 -12.12 23.64 -32.70
N ASN A 228 -10.85 23.39 -33.03
CA ASN A 228 -10.45 22.52 -34.12
C ASN A 228 -10.74 21.03 -33.78
N PRO A 229 -11.66 20.36 -34.50
CA PRO A 229 -12.01 18.97 -34.21
C PRO A 229 -10.88 17.98 -34.52
N GLU A 230 -10.05 18.24 -35.54
CA GLU A 230 -8.94 17.35 -35.90
C GLU A 230 -7.83 17.42 -34.85
N THR A 231 -7.58 18.59 -34.26
CA THR A 231 -6.67 18.73 -33.11
C THR A 231 -7.16 17.92 -31.92
N ARG A 232 -8.45 18.05 -31.56
CA ARG A 232 -9.05 17.24 -30.48
C ARG A 232 -8.98 15.74 -30.77
N ARG A 233 -9.25 15.34 -32.02
CA ARG A 233 -9.17 13.93 -32.46
C ARG A 233 -7.76 13.37 -32.33
N LYS A 234 -6.74 14.10 -32.80
CA LYS A 234 -5.33 13.68 -32.67
C LYS A 234 -4.93 13.53 -31.20
N MET A 235 -5.32 14.50 -30.36
CA MET A 235 -5.03 14.47 -28.92
C MET A 235 -5.74 13.31 -28.20
N GLU A 236 -7.02 13.07 -28.49
CA GLU A 236 -7.79 11.97 -27.92
C GLU A 236 -7.19 10.61 -28.30
N GLY A 237 -6.87 10.41 -29.58
CA GLY A 237 -6.25 9.18 -30.07
C GLY A 237 -4.88 8.92 -29.44
N ALA A 238 -4.06 9.97 -29.29
CA ALA A 238 -2.76 9.86 -28.61
C ALA A 238 -2.93 9.56 -27.11
N PHE A 239 -3.80 10.27 -26.40
CA PHE A 239 -4.03 10.12 -24.97
C PHE A 239 -4.50 8.71 -24.57
N HIS A 240 -5.44 8.13 -25.34
CA HIS A 240 -5.97 6.78 -25.09
C HIS A 240 -5.14 5.66 -25.73
N SER A 241 -4.08 5.99 -26.46
CA SER A 241 -3.11 5.02 -26.98
C SER A 241 -1.79 5.02 -26.23
N ARG A 242 -1.67 5.80 -25.14
CA ARG A 242 -0.47 5.81 -24.29
C ARG A 242 -0.15 4.40 -23.80
N CYS A 243 1.10 4.01 -23.99
CA CYS A 243 1.64 2.72 -23.58
C CYS A 243 0.83 1.50 -24.09
N LYS A 244 0.04 1.64 -25.16
CA LYS A 244 -0.94 0.63 -25.60
C LYS A 244 -0.32 -0.76 -25.72
N GLU A 245 0.79 -0.90 -26.44
CA GLU A 245 1.42 -2.20 -26.68
C GLU A 245 1.92 -2.85 -25.38
N VAL A 246 2.70 -2.11 -24.58
CA VAL A 246 3.31 -2.63 -23.36
C VAL A 246 2.29 -2.87 -22.24
N ASN A 247 1.34 -1.96 -22.05
CA ASN A 247 0.36 -2.04 -20.96
C ASN A 247 -0.80 -2.99 -21.28
N THR A 248 -1.14 -3.24 -22.55
CA THR A 248 -2.09 -4.31 -22.90
C THR A 248 -1.52 -5.68 -22.52
N ALA A 249 -0.27 -5.98 -22.86
CA ALA A 249 0.36 -7.26 -22.50
C ALA A 249 0.49 -7.44 -20.97
N ILE A 250 0.80 -6.37 -20.23
CA ILE A 250 0.82 -6.38 -18.76
C ILE A 250 -0.59 -6.68 -18.22
N LEU A 251 -1.63 -6.04 -18.77
CA LEU A 251 -3.00 -6.21 -18.30
C LEU A 251 -3.51 -7.64 -18.52
N GLU A 252 -3.23 -8.24 -19.67
CA GLU A 252 -3.58 -9.64 -19.98
C GLU A 252 -2.96 -10.61 -18.95
N GLN A 253 -1.68 -10.42 -18.63
CA GLN A 253 -1.02 -11.20 -17.59
C GLN A 253 -1.63 -10.96 -16.20
N LEU A 254 -1.88 -9.71 -15.83
CA LEU A 254 -2.48 -9.37 -14.53
C LEU A 254 -3.86 -10.02 -14.35
N ILE A 255 -4.70 -10.06 -15.38
CA ILE A 255 -6.02 -10.71 -15.33
C ILE A 255 -5.88 -12.19 -15.04
N GLN A 256 -5.01 -12.89 -15.77
CA GLN A 256 -4.78 -14.33 -15.57
C GLN A 256 -4.20 -14.64 -14.19
N LEU A 257 -3.21 -13.87 -13.75
CA LEU A 257 -2.56 -14.05 -12.44
C LEU A 257 -3.55 -13.81 -11.29
N ARG A 258 -4.36 -12.76 -11.36
CA ARG A 258 -5.37 -12.45 -10.34
C ARG A 258 -6.45 -13.52 -10.28
N ALA A 259 -6.87 -14.06 -11.43
CA ALA A 259 -7.79 -15.20 -11.48
C ALA A 259 -7.18 -16.44 -10.82
N LYS A 260 -5.92 -16.78 -11.14
CA LYS A 260 -5.21 -17.92 -10.55
C LYS A 260 -5.05 -17.79 -9.03
N VAL A 261 -4.67 -16.60 -8.53
CA VAL A 261 -4.56 -16.38 -7.08
C VAL A 261 -5.91 -16.52 -6.39
N ALA A 262 -6.99 -16.01 -6.99
CA ALA A 262 -8.34 -16.16 -6.44
C ALA A 262 -8.76 -17.64 -6.37
N ASP A 263 -8.50 -18.41 -7.41
CA ASP A 263 -8.78 -19.85 -7.48
C ASP A 263 -8.01 -20.63 -6.39
N LEU A 264 -6.70 -20.37 -6.22
CA LEU A 264 -5.89 -20.97 -5.16
C LEU A 264 -6.40 -20.63 -3.76
N LEU A 265 -7.01 -19.44 -3.59
CA LEU A 265 -7.63 -19.00 -2.34
C LEU A 265 -9.08 -19.48 -2.17
N GLY A 266 -9.63 -20.24 -3.13
CA GLY A 266 -10.98 -20.80 -3.07
C GLY A 266 -12.10 -19.86 -3.53
N TYR A 267 -11.78 -18.78 -4.24
CA TYR A 267 -12.76 -17.82 -4.79
C TYR A 267 -12.99 -18.06 -6.28
N SER A 268 -14.24 -17.99 -6.72
CA SER A 268 -14.61 -18.19 -8.13
C SER A 268 -14.17 -17.07 -9.07
N SER A 269 -13.76 -15.92 -8.54
CA SER A 269 -13.15 -14.83 -9.30
C SER A 269 -12.35 -13.89 -8.40
N HIS A 270 -11.45 -13.13 -8.99
CA HIS A 270 -10.77 -12.04 -8.28
C HIS A 270 -11.76 -10.99 -7.74
N ALA A 271 -12.86 -10.73 -8.45
CA ALA A 271 -13.90 -9.81 -7.99
C ALA A 271 -14.56 -10.31 -6.70
N ASN A 272 -14.89 -11.61 -6.63
CA ASN A 272 -15.46 -12.21 -5.42
C ASN A 272 -14.47 -12.20 -4.24
N TYR A 273 -13.18 -12.42 -4.53
CA TYR A 273 -12.13 -12.22 -3.51
C TYR A 273 -12.09 -10.77 -3.01
N VAL A 274 -12.25 -9.76 -3.87
CA VAL A 274 -12.19 -8.34 -3.46
C VAL A 274 -13.44 -7.88 -2.70
N LEU A 275 -14.62 -8.41 -3.01
CA LEU A 275 -15.92 -7.95 -2.49
C LEU A 275 -16.37 -8.57 -1.15
N GLU A 276 -15.66 -9.59 -0.64
CA GLU A 276 -15.93 -10.26 0.65
C GLU A 276 -15.58 -9.43 1.90
#